data_AF-A0A5Q4GUE7-F1
#
_entry.id   AF-A0A5Q4GUE7-F1
#
_cell.length_a   1.000
_cell.length_b   1.000
_cell.length_c   1.000
_cell.angle_alpha   90.00
_cell.angle_beta   90.00
_cell.angle_gamma   90.00
#
_symmetry.space_group_name_H-M   'P 1'
#
loop_
_entity.id
_entity.type
_entity.pdbx_description
1 polymer ?
#
loop_
_entity_poly.entity_id
_entity_poly.type
_entity_poly.pdbx_seq_one_letter_code
_entity_poly.pdbx_strand_id
1 'polypeptide(L)'
;MPRPSGQWEVFINGTFPIPSCYKITPPVAWSNHMNSRTLLAVAVSAALVGASAFAQVERQHAPHVHGIAVGSLALDDGDLRLELEIPGVNLVGFEHAPRTDQQQAALDDALDFLRAADWLQADPRGGCELASINAHTHGFNDGGDDYDHEHHHDHGHDNGHEHHHDHGHDDGHGQAESHDHTHDHKAHHGNGHDDDHHHDHGNGHSHDHDHDHDHDHAEFHIVVQLECDSPDRLGWLDLRLFEDFPGNERMDIDVLTETVATQARLMPGNERINLQ
;
A
#
# COMPACT_ATOMS: atom_id res chain seq x y z
N MET A 1 -47.62 6.13 53.30
CA MET A 1 -49.02 6.47 52.94
C MET A 1 -49.08 6.73 51.44
N PRO A 2 -50.16 6.38 50.74
CA PRO A 2 -50.17 5.21 49.85
C PRO A 2 -50.14 5.49 48.33
N ARG A 3 -49.84 4.41 47.59
CA ARG A 3 -50.09 4.20 46.15
C ARG A 3 -51.58 4.37 45.80
N PRO A 4 -51.91 4.74 44.56
CA PRO A 4 -53.14 4.28 43.93
C PRO A 4 -52.84 3.25 42.84
N SER A 5 -53.33 2.05 43.09
CA SER A 5 -53.55 0.96 42.15
C SER A 5 -54.68 1.33 41.18
N GLY A 6 -54.38 1.44 39.89
CA GLY A 6 -55.37 1.49 38.82
C GLY A 6 -55.65 0.09 38.31
N GLN A 7 -56.74 -0.51 38.77
CA GLN A 7 -57.37 -1.68 38.15
C GLN A 7 -58.03 -1.24 36.85
N TRP A 8 -57.79 -1.97 35.75
CA TRP A 8 -58.65 -1.93 34.58
C TRP A 8 -59.29 -3.30 34.44
N GLU A 9 -60.60 -3.33 34.71
CA GLU A 9 -61.45 -4.50 34.54
C GLU A 9 -61.63 -4.83 33.05
N VAL A 10 -61.52 -6.12 32.76
CA VAL A 10 -61.78 -6.71 31.45
C VAL A 10 -63.28 -6.83 31.25
N PHE A 11 -63.86 -5.98 30.40
CA PHE A 11 -65.23 -6.18 29.91
C PHE A 11 -65.21 -7.14 28.71
N ILE A 12 -65.48 -8.42 28.99
CA ILE A 12 -65.89 -9.43 28.01
C ILE A 12 -67.42 -9.40 27.90
N ASN A 13 -67.95 -8.71 26.89
CA ASN A 13 -69.29 -9.00 26.39
C ASN A 13 -69.47 -8.46 24.96
N GLY A 14 -69.39 -9.36 23.99
CA GLY A 14 -69.57 -9.04 22.58
C GLY A 14 -69.66 -10.32 21.76
N THR A 15 -70.82 -10.95 21.77
CA THR A 15 -71.22 -11.98 20.79
C THR A 15 -71.25 -11.37 19.39
N PHE A 16 -70.24 -11.68 18.58
CA PHE A 16 -70.23 -11.36 17.15
C PHE A 16 -70.78 -12.53 16.33
N PRO A 17 -71.70 -12.30 15.38
CA PRO A 17 -72.21 -13.34 14.48
C PRO A 17 -71.16 -13.72 13.44
N ILE A 18 -70.98 -15.02 13.25
CA ILE A 18 -70.05 -15.65 12.30
C ILE A 18 -70.66 -15.56 10.89
N PRO A 19 -70.03 -14.91 9.89
CA PRO A 19 -70.49 -15.00 8.52
C PRO A 19 -69.95 -16.27 7.84
N SER A 20 -70.91 -17.09 7.43
CA SER A 20 -70.95 -18.01 6.28
C SER A 20 -69.64 -18.29 5.52
N CYS A 21 -69.27 -19.57 5.47
CA CYS A 21 -68.21 -20.14 4.66
C CYS A 21 -68.38 -19.81 3.16
N TYR A 22 -67.50 -18.99 2.60
CA TYR A 22 -67.31 -18.92 1.16
C TYR A 22 -66.50 -20.13 0.69
N LYS A 23 -67.09 -20.91 -0.22
CA LYS A 23 -66.42 -22.02 -0.91
C LYS A 23 -65.37 -21.45 -1.87
N ILE A 24 -64.10 -21.67 -1.59
CA ILE A 24 -63.01 -21.41 -2.53
C ILE A 24 -62.90 -22.62 -3.46
N THR A 25 -63.22 -22.43 -4.74
CA THR A 25 -62.88 -23.38 -5.81
C THR A 25 -61.38 -23.34 -6.09
N PRO A 26 -60.69 -24.48 -6.29
CA PRO A 26 -59.27 -24.47 -6.61
C PRO A 26 -59.03 -23.88 -8.01
N PRO A 27 -57.91 -23.17 -8.25
CA PRO A 27 -57.55 -22.73 -9.59
C PRO A 27 -57.18 -23.91 -10.48
N VAL A 28 -57.61 -23.78 -11.73
CA VAL A 28 -57.36 -24.67 -12.87
C VAL A 28 -55.87 -24.98 -12.99
N ALA A 29 -55.51 -26.26 -13.08
CA ALA A 29 -54.16 -26.67 -13.42
C ALA A 29 -53.88 -26.36 -14.90
N TRP A 30 -52.96 -25.43 -15.17
CA TRP A 30 -52.44 -25.19 -16.50
C TRP A 30 -51.34 -26.21 -16.78
N SER A 31 -51.64 -27.19 -17.64
CA SER A 31 -50.63 -28.11 -18.16
C SER A 31 -49.76 -27.38 -19.17
N ASN A 32 -48.62 -26.86 -18.72
CA ASN A 32 -47.58 -26.39 -19.63
C ASN A 32 -46.78 -27.61 -20.12
N HIS A 33 -47.18 -28.13 -21.28
CA HIS A 33 -46.30 -28.97 -22.10
C HIS A 33 -45.14 -28.11 -22.63
N MET A 34 -44.11 -27.91 -21.80
CA MET A 34 -42.85 -27.34 -22.26
C MET A 34 -42.01 -28.45 -22.91
N ASN A 35 -41.86 -28.33 -24.23
CA ASN A 35 -41.13 -29.28 -25.08
C ASN A 35 -39.64 -29.31 -24.67
N SER A 36 -39.18 -30.46 -24.17
CA SER A 36 -37.87 -30.73 -23.57
C SER A 36 -36.64 -30.54 -24.50
N ARG A 37 -36.82 -30.05 -25.73
CA ARG A 37 -35.74 -29.97 -26.75
C ARG A 37 -35.20 -28.55 -26.95
N THR A 38 -35.83 -27.53 -26.36
CA THR A 38 -35.43 -26.12 -26.52
C THR A 38 -34.60 -25.56 -25.36
N LEU A 39 -34.43 -26.31 -24.26
CA LEU A 39 -33.67 -25.88 -23.08
C LEU A 39 -32.16 -26.12 -23.18
N LEU A 40 -31.70 -26.91 -24.16
CA LEU A 40 -30.28 -27.28 -24.28
C LEU A 40 -29.42 -26.24 -25.02
N ALA A 41 -30.01 -25.33 -25.79
CA ALA A 41 -29.25 -24.37 -26.60
C ALA A 41 -28.86 -23.07 -25.86
N VAL A 42 -29.48 -22.76 -24.72
CA VAL A 42 -29.16 -21.55 -23.94
C VAL A 42 -28.10 -21.82 -22.85
N ALA A 43 -27.97 -23.07 -22.39
CA ALA A 43 -27.04 -23.43 -21.32
C ALA A 43 -25.56 -23.40 -21.75
N VAL A 44 -25.26 -23.57 -23.04
CA VAL A 44 -23.87 -23.65 -23.54
C VAL A 44 -23.22 -22.27 -23.72
N SER A 45 -24.00 -21.21 -23.94
CA SER A 45 -23.46 -19.85 -24.13
C SER A 45 -23.19 -19.10 -22.82
N ALA A 46 -23.80 -19.50 -21.70
CA ALA A 46 -23.61 -18.87 -20.40
C ALA A 46 -22.37 -19.37 -19.63
N ALA A 47 -21.77 -20.49 -20.06
CA ALA A 47 -20.63 -21.11 -19.38
C ALA A 47 -19.26 -20.50 -19.73
N LEU A 48 -19.19 -19.59 -20.71
CA LEU A 48 -17.93 -19.02 -21.21
C LEU A 48 -17.65 -17.57 -20.78
N VAL A 49 -18.50 -16.97 -19.93
CA VAL A 49 -18.31 -15.58 -19.43
C VAL A 49 -17.91 -15.53 -17.94
N GLY A 50 -17.91 -16.68 -17.23
CA GLY A 50 -17.73 -16.72 -15.77
C GLY A 50 -16.29 -16.68 -15.24
N ALA A 51 -15.26 -16.54 -16.09
CA ALA A 51 -13.87 -16.69 -15.69
C ALA A 51 -13.05 -15.38 -15.62
N SER A 52 -13.67 -14.20 -15.79
CA SER A 52 -12.92 -12.94 -15.95
C SER A 52 -12.96 -11.98 -14.75
N ALA A 53 -13.40 -12.41 -13.56
CA ALA A 53 -13.66 -11.49 -12.44
C ALA A 53 -12.85 -11.75 -11.16
N PHE A 54 -11.84 -12.62 -11.17
CA PHE A 54 -10.95 -12.78 -10.03
C PHE A 54 -9.51 -12.45 -10.39
N ALA A 55 -8.92 -11.64 -9.50
CA ALA A 55 -7.52 -11.31 -9.36
C ALA A 55 -6.96 -10.35 -10.41
N GLN A 56 -7.14 -9.05 -10.19
CA GLN A 56 -6.04 -8.12 -9.92
C GLN A 56 -6.56 -7.14 -8.86
N VAL A 57 -6.62 -7.54 -7.58
CA VAL A 57 -6.51 -6.52 -6.52
C VAL A 57 -5.04 -6.15 -6.57
N GLU A 58 -4.73 -5.16 -7.39
CA GLU A 58 -3.40 -4.58 -7.48
C GLU A 58 -3.14 -3.95 -6.09
N ARG A 59 -2.56 -4.71 -5.17
CA ARG A 59 -1.96 -4.19 -3.93
C ARG A 59 -0.66 -3.47 -4.29
N GLN A 60 -0.77 -2.46 -5.17
CA GLN A 60 0.30 -1.52 -5.45
C GLN A 60 0.00 -0.32 -4.58
N HIS A 61 0.66 -0.28 -3.42
CA HIS A 61 0.60 0.85 -2.54
C HIS A 61 1.22 2.05 -3.27
N ALA A 62 0.33 3.01 -3.53
CA ALA A 62 0.54 4.25 -4.25
C ALA A 62 1.59 5.13 -3.54
N PRO A 63 2.14 6.16 -4.21
CA PRO A 63 3.09 7.11 -3.64
C PRO A 63 2.69 7.51 -2.22
N HIS A 64 3.58 7.22 -1.27
CA HIS A 64 3.45 7.61 0.13
C HIS A 64 3.22 9.11 0.20
N VAL A 65 2.01 9.50 0.61
CA VAL A 65 1.75 10.91 0.91
C VAL A 65 2.12 11.13 2.36
N HIS A 66 3.14 11.97 2.58
CA HIS A 66 3.54 12.40 3.91
C HIS A 66 2.31 12.85 4.72
N GLY A 67 2.22 12.41 5.97
CA GLY A 67 1.08 12.67 6.84
C GLY A 67 -0.08 11.69 6.72
N ILE A 68 -0.11 10.80 5.72
CA ILE A 68 -1.20 9.84 5.54
C ILE A 68 -0.67 8.41 5.70
N ALA A 69 -1.25 7.66 6.63
CA ALA A 69 -1.13 6.21 6.68
C ALA A 69 -2.33 5.54 6.00
N VAL A 70 -2.11 4.34 5.49
CA VAL A 70 -3.15 3.52 4.86
C VAL A 70 -3.17 2.15 5.51
N GLY A 71 -4.29 1.44 5.40
CA GLY A 71 -4.38 0.11 5.98
C GLY A 71 -5.67 -0.61 5.68
N SER A 72 -5.79 -1.81 6.22
CA SER A 72 -6.99 -2.61 6.15
C SER A 72 -7.29 -3.29 7.48
N LEU A 73 -8.57 -3.48 7.76
CA LEU A 73 -9.08 -4.16 8.94
C LEU A 73 -10.11 -5.19 8.50
N ALA A 74 -9.85 -6.47 8.78
CA ALA A 74 -10.75 -7.57 8.45
C ALA A 74 -11.22 -8.28 9.72
N LEU A 75 -12.51 -8.59 9.82
CA LEU A 75 -13.09 -9.43 10.86
C LEU A 75 -13.78 -10.64 10.21
N ASP A 76 -13.31 -11.85 10.50
CA ASP A 76 -13.87 -13.10 10.00
C ASP A 76 -13.84 -14.18 11.10
N ASP A 77 -15.00 -14.78 11.42
CA ASP A 77 -15.14 -15.87 12.42
C ASP A 77 -14.40 -15.66 13.77
N GLY A 78 -14.31 -14.41 14.23
CA GLY A 78 -13.61 -14.06 15.48
C GLY A 78 -12.11 -13.73 15.32
N ASP A 79 -11.54 -13.87 14.13
CA ASP A 79 -10.21 -13.38 13.77
C ASP A 79 -10.31 -11.92 13.30
N LEU A 80 -9.76 -10.99 14.08
CA LEU A 80 -9.65 -9.59 13.70
C LEU A 80 -8.20 -9.28 13.30
N ARG A 81 -8.00 -8.94 12.03
CA ARG A 81 -6.68 -8.61 11.48
C ARG A 81 -6.61 -7.15 11.04
N LEU A 82 -5.66 -6.41 11.58
CA LEU A 82 -5.32 -5.04 11.19
C LEU A 82 -3.96 -5.04 10.49
N GLU A 83 -3.89 -4.39 9.33
CA GLU A 83 -2.66 -4.16 8.57
C GLU A 83 -2.52 -2.65 8.34
N LEU A 84 -1.37 -2.07 8.69
CA LEU A 84 -1.08 -0.66 8.53
C LEU A 84 0.24 -0.47 7.80
N GLU A 85 0.25 0.48 6.88
CA GLU A 85 1.43 1.02 6.23
C GLU A 85 1.53 2.51 6.53
N ILE A 86 2.65 2.88 7.13
CA ILE A 86 2.88 4.23 7.61
C ILE A 86 4.21 4.75 7.04
N PRO A 87 4.20 5.84 6.25
CA PRO A 87 5.43 6.47 5.78
C PRO A 87 6.37 6.77 6.93
N GLY A 88 7.67 6.53 6.74
CA GLY A 88 8.68 6.70 7.77
C GLY A 88 8.71 8.11 8.36
N VAL A 89 8.49 9.12 7.52
CA VAL A 89 8.41 10.52 7.94
C VAL A 89 7.30 10.78 8.97
N ASN A 90 6.21 10.00 8.98
CA ASN A 90 5.11 10.20 9.90
C ASN A 90 5.48 9.80 11.34
N LEU A 91 6.34 8.80 11.51
CA LEU A 91 6.70 8.26 12.82
C LEU A 91 8.05 8.78 13.32
N VAL A 92 9.07 8.80 12.46
CA VAL A 92 10.45 9.13 12.85
C VAL A 92 11.00 10.39 12.19
N GLY A 93 10.25 10.98 11.25
CA GLY A 93 10.60 12.25 10.61
C GLY A 93 11.59 12.14 9.44
N PHE A 94 11.90 10.92 8.97
CA PHE A 94 12.76 10.67 7.82
C PHE A 94 12.38 9.36 7.12
N GLU A 95 12.79 9.21 5.85
CA GLU A 95 12.47 8.07 4.96
C GLU A 95 13.73 7.43 4.35
N HIS A 96 14.89 7.68 4.95
CA HIS A 96 16.16 7.13 4.54
C HIS A 96 16.73 6.24 5.67
N ALA A 97 17.71 5.41 5.37
CA ALA A 97 18.42 4.66 6.39
C ALA A 97 18.98 5.58 7.50
N PRO A 98 18.89 5.21 8.79
CA PRO A 98 19.37 6.04 9.90
C PRO A 98 20.88 6.28 9.75
N ARG A 99 21.31 7.54 9.79
CA ARG A 99 22.73 7.95 9.60
C ARG A 99 23.42 8.33 10.91
N THR A 100 22.68 8.34 12.02
CA THR A 100 23.18 8.73 13.33
C THR A 100 22.59 7.82 14.40
N ASP A 101 23.28 7.68 15.53
CA ASP A 101 22.80 6.93 16.69
C ASP A 101 21.43 7.43 17.18
N GLN A 102 21.16 8.74 17.05
CA GLN A 102 19.87 9.32 17.40
C GLN A 102 18.75 8.87 16.44
N GLN A 103 19.03 8.79 15.15
CA GLN A 103 18.06 8.28 14.17
C GLN A 103 17.82 6.79 14.34
N GLN A 104 18.87 6.01 14.65
CA GLN A 104 18.73 4.59 14.96
C GLN A 104 17.87 4.39 16.21
N ALA A 105 18.14 5.13 17.30
CA ALA A 105 17.33 5.05 18.51
C ALA A 105 15.87 5.43 18.28
N ALA A 106 15.59 6.47 17.48
CA ALA A 106 14.22 6.85 17.14
C ALA A 106 13.47 5.74 16.37
N LEU A 107 14.15 5.05 15.45
CA LEU A 107 13.60 3.90 14.73
C LEU A 107 13.29 2.73 15.67
N ASP A 108 14.25 2.40 16.56
CA ASP A 108 14.09 1.31 17.52
C ASP A 108 12.95 1.60 18.52
N ASP A 109 12.91 2.82 19.07
CA ASP A 109 11.86 3.27 20.00
C ASP A 109 10.47 3.23 19.34
N ALA A 110 10.36 3.64 18.07
CA ALA A 110 9.10 3.57 17.34
C ALA A 110 8.64 2.11 17.12
N LEU A 111 9.55 1.21 16.76
CA LEU A 111 9.24 -0.21 16.61
C LEU A 111 8.80 -0.85 17.94
N ASP A 112 9.47 -0.53 19.04
CA ASP A 112 9.12 -1.04 20.37
C ASP A 112 7.76 -0.51 20.85
N PHE A 113 7.48 0.78 20.63
CA PHE A 113 6.16 1.36 20.89
C PHE A 113 5.07 0.63 20.11
N LEU A 114 5.27 0.41 18.80
CA LEU A 114 4.28 -0.26 17.95
C LEU A 114 4.02 -1.69 18.43
N ARG A 115 5.06 -2.43 18.81
CA ARG A 115 4.96 -3.82 19.30
C ARG A 115 4.32 -3.94 20.68
N ALA A 116 4.36 -2.88 21.50
CA ALA A 116 3.70 -2.88 22.81
C ALA A 116 2.16 -2.93 22.69
N ALA A 117 1.60 -2.57 21.54
CA ALA A 117 0.16 -2.61 21.23
C ALA A 117 -0.75 -1.76 22.13
N ASP A 118 -0.20 -0.94 23.05
CA ASP A 118 -0.98 -0.06 23.93
C ASP A 118 -1.82 0.98 23.16
N TRP A 119 -1.41 1.31 21.94
CA TRP A 119 -2.14 2.21 21.03
C TRP A 119 -3.44 1.61 20.48
N LEU A 120 -3.61 0.29 20.55
CA LEU A 120 -4.77 -0.43 20.01
C LEU A 120 -5.77 -0.76 21.10
N GLN A 121 -7.04 -0.38 20.92
CA GLN A 121 -8.10 -0.73 21.87
C GLN A 121 -9.34 -1.28 21.15
N ALA A 122 -9.66 -2.55 21.41
CA ALA A 122 -10.90 -3.17 20.95
C ALA A 122 -12.05 -2.96 21.94
N ASP A 123 -13.29 -2.96 21.43
CA ASP A 123 -14.49 -2.98 22.27
C ASP A 123 -14.46 -4.19 23.22
N PRO A 124 -14.45 -3.98 24.55
CA PRO A 124 -14.37 -5.08 25.53
C PRO A 124 -15.54 -6.07 25.42
N ARG A 125 -16.66 -5.67 24.81
CA ARG A 125 -17.82 -6.56 24.60
C ARG A 125 -17.51 -7.69 23.61
N GLY A 126 -16.52 -7.50 22.74
CA GLY A 126 -16.02 -8.47 21.77
C GLY A 126 -15.13 -9.56 22.38
N GLY A 127 -14.58 -9.34 23.58
CA GLY A 127 -13.70 -10.30 24.25
C GLY A 127 -12.45 -10.63 23.44
N CYS A 128 -11.82 -9.61 22.86
CA CYS A 128 -10.64 -9.78 22.01
C CYS A 128 -9.34 -9.83 22.83
N GLU A 129 -8.49 -10.81 22.53
CA GLU A 129 -7.14 -10.95 23.08
C GLU A 129 -6.09 -10.83 21.97
N LEU A 130 -4.91 -10.29 22.31
CA LEU A 130 -3.81 -10.13 21.36
C LEU A 130 -3.16 -11.48 21.06
N ALA A 131 -3.36 -11.97 19.84
CA ALA A 131 -2.77 -13.22 19.37
C ALA A 131 -1.36 -12.99 18.81
N SER A 132 -1.19 -11.97 17.95
CA SER A 132 0.12 -11.58 17.45
C SER A 132 0.20 -10.10 17.06
N ILE A 133 1.40 -9.55 17.15
CA ILE A 133 1.74 -8.24 16.58
C ILE A 133 3.13 -8.31 15.97
N ASN A 134 3.22 -7.89 14.71
CA ASN A 134 4.48 -7.79 13.97
C ASN A 134 4.60 -6.37 13.46
N ALA A 135 5.67 -5.68 13.85
CA ALA A 135 6.04 -4.39 13.29
C ALA A 135 7.45 -4.49 12.73
N HIS A 136 7.60 -4.18 11.45
CA HIS A 136 8.87 -4.14 10.74
C HIS A 136 8.89 -2.96 9.78
N THR A 137 10.02 -2.77 9.12
CA THR A 137 10.24 -1.65 8.21
C THR A 137 10.72 -2.12 6.86
N HIS A 138 10.41 -1.34 5.82
CA HIS A 138 11.03 -1.44 4.50
C HIS A 138 11.75 -0.12 4.19
N GLY A 139 12.78 -0.15 3.35
CA GLY A 139 13.52 1.04 2.90
C GLY A 139 14.44 1.73 3.93
N PHE A 140 14.41 1.31 5.21
CA PHE A 140 15.32 1.85 6.24
C PHE A 140 16.71 1.18 6.28
N ASN A 141 16.94 0.15 5.48
CA ASN A 141 18.27 -0.40 5.33
C ASN A 141 19.04 0.54 4.38
N ASP A 142 20.25 0.98 4.78
CA ASP A 142 21.20 1.35 3.74
C ASP A 142 21.48 0.08 2.96
N GLY A 143 21.72 0.16 1.66
CA GLY A 143 22.04 -1.02 0.85
C GLY A 143 23.39 -1.62 1.25
N GLY A 144 23.55 -2.09 2.49
CA GLY A 144 24.47 -3.15 2.90
C GLY A 144 24.05 -4.49 2.29
N ASP A 145 23.63 -4.44 1.04
CA ASP A 145 23.74 -5.57 0.15
C ASP A 145 25.25 -5.63 -0.12
N ASP A 146 25.90 -6.65 0.44
CA ASP A 146 27.11 -7.22 -0.12
C ASP A 146 26.78 -7.68 -1.56
N TYR A 147 26.57 -6.73 -2.48
CA TYR A 147 26.71 -7.00 -3.89
C TYR A 147 28.20 -7.23 -4.07
N ASP A 148 28.58 -8.51 -3.97
CA ASP A 148 29.69 -9.06 -4.72
C ASP A 148 29.41 -8.69 -6.19
N HIS A 149 29.81 -7.47 -6.56
CA HIS A 149 29.87 -7.03 -7.94
C HIS A 149 31.00 -7.83 -8.57
N GLU A 150 30.71 -9.09 -8.91
CA GLU A 150 31.42 -9.80 -9.95
C GLU A 150 31.21 -9.00 -11.23
N HIS A 151 32.09 -8.02 -11.45
CA HIS A 151 32.25 -7.32 -12.70
C HIS A 151 32.68 -8.31 -13.78
N HIS A 152 31.72 -9.03 -14.36
CA HIS A 152 31.92 -9.71 -15.63
C HIS A 152 31.90 -8.66 -16.73
N HIS A 153 33.05 -8.02 -16.93
CA HIS A 153 33.34 -7.31 -18.16
C HIS A 153 33.51 -8.34 -19.29
N ASP A 154 32.41 -8.74 -19.91
CA ASP A 154 32.46 -9.39 -21.22
C ASP A 154 32.70 -8.31 -22.28
N HIS A 155 33.97 -8.02 -22.55
CA HIS A 155 34.37 -7.24 -23.71
C HIS A 155 34.27 -8.13 -24.96
N GLY A 156 33.05 -8.28 -25.46
CA GLY A 156 32.77 -8.78 -26.80
C GLY A 156 33.31 -7.81 -27.85
N HIS A 157 34.56 -8.03 -28.26
CA HIS A 157 35.12 -7.44 -29.46
C HIS A 157 34.50 -8.11 -30.70
N ASP A 158 33.68 -7.38 -31.45
CA ASP A 158 33.69 -7.52 -32.91
C ASP A 158 33.08 -6.29 -33.58
N ASN A 159 33.89 -5.64 -34.42
CA ASN A 159 33.52 -5.04 -35.71
C ASN A 159 34.74 -4.29 -36.24
N GLY A 160 35.42 -4.94 -37.17
CA GLY A 160 36.62 -4.43 -37.81
C GLY A 160 36.38 -3.16 -38.61
N HIS A 161 37.35 -2.25 -38.50
CA HIS A 161 37.68 -1.34 -39.58
C HIS A 161 39.20 -1.30 -39.73
N GLU A 162 39.66 -1.86 -40.85
CA GLU A 162 41.00 -1.71 -41.38
C GLU A 162 41.24 -0.24 -41.72
N HIS A 163 42.25 0.39 -41.12
CA HIS A 163 43.03 1.40 -41.82
C HIS A 163 44.49 1.33 -41.35
N HIS A 164 45.35 0.92 -42.28
CA HIS A 164 46.79 1.04 -42.21
C HIS A 164 47.19 2.51 -42.10
N HIS A 165 48.07 2.85 -41.17
CA HIS A 165 49.17 3.77 -41.46
C HIS A 165 50.43 3.32 -40.72
N ASP A 166 51.41 2.95 -41.53
CA ASP A 166 52.83 2.80 -41.21
C ASP A 166 53.40 4.13 -40.72
N HIS A 167 54.07 4.12 -39.56
CA HIS A 167 55.23 4.98 -39.29
C HIS A 167 56.17 4.29 -38.30
N GLY A 168 57.30 3.84 -38.82
CA GLY A 168 58.41 3.31 -38.04
C GLY A 168 59.28 4.35 -37.33
N HIS A 169 60.28 3.79 -36.65
CA HIS A 169 61.41 4.34 -35.90
C HIS A 169 61.12 4.65 -34.41
N ASP A 170 61.64 3.92 -33.42
CA ASP A 170 63.01 3.48 -33.09
C ASP A 170 63.76 4.44 -32.15
N ASP A 171 64.21 3.85 -31.04
CA ASP A 171 65.24 4.20 -30.06
C ASP A 171 65.27 5.55 -29.30
N GLY A 172 65.23 5.43 -27.96
CA GLY A 172 66.40 5.87 -27.17
C GLY A 172 66.18 6.86 -26.02
N HIS A 173 66.53 6.39 -24.80
CA HIS A 173 66.92 7.14 -23.59
C HIS A 173 65.81 7.94 -22.89
N GLY A 174 65.73 8.14 -21.58
CA GLY A 174 66.64 8.06 -20.45
C GLY A 174 66.07 9.00 -19.37
N GLN A 175 66.41 8.75 -18.11
CA GLN A 175 65.94 9.40 -16.86
C GLN A 175 65.66 10.92 -16.90
N ALA A 176 64.66 11.39 -16.14
CA ALA A 176 64.79 12.32 -15.00
C ALA A 176 63.52 13.15 -14.72
N GLU A 177 63.16 13.17 -13.42
CA GLU A 177 62.67 14.27 -12.58
C GLU A 177 61.57 15.27 -13.00
N SER A 178 60.76 15.55 -11.97
CA SER A 178 59.76 16.60 -11.73
C SER A 178 59.90 17.91 -12.49
N HIS A 179 58.77 18.54 -12.87
CA HIS A 179 58.57 19.99 -12.71
C HIS A 179 57.08 20.36 -12.60
N ASP A 180 56.74 21.00 -11.47
CA ASP A 180 55.56 21.84 -11.24
C ASP A 180 55.71 23.15 -12.03
N HIS A 181 54.69 23.54 -12.80
CA HIS A 181 54.55 24.90 -13.27
C HIS A 181 53.09 25.37 -13.23
N THR A 182 52.86 26.31 -12.31
CA THR A 182 51.77 27.29 -12.28
C THR A 182 51.61 28.02 -13.61
N HIS A 183 50.37 28.07 -14.13
CA HIS A 183 50.02 28.87 -15.30
C HIS A 183 49.18 30.09 -14.90
N ASP A 184 49.83 31.26 -14.87
CA ASP A 184 49.19 32.57 -14.93
C ASP A 184 49.21 33.03 -16.41
N HIS A 185 48.04 33.34 -16.96
CA HIS A 185 47.89 33.80 -18.34
C HIS A 185 47.07 35.08 -18.42
N LYS A 186 47.77 36.22 -18.44
CA LYS A 186 47.27 37.45 -19.08
C LYS A 186 47.79 37.57 -20.51
N ALA A 187 46.84 37.39 -21.44
CA ALA A 187 46.58 38.12 -22.69
C ALA A 187 47.77 38.53 -23.61
N HIS A 188 47.66 38.22 -24.91
CA HIS A 188 47.17 39.18 -25.92
C HIS A 188 47.41 38.76 -27.40
N HIS A 189 46.36 38.96 -28.23
CA HIS A 189 46.31 39.31 -29.68
C HIS A 189 46.96 38.37 -30.72
N GLY A 190 46.41 38.07 -31.91
CA GLY A 190 45.34 38.62 -32.75
C GLY A 190 45.71 38.40 -34.23
N ASN A 191 44.71 38.29 -35.12
CA ASN A 191 44.73 38.01 -36.59
C ASN A 191 44.65 36.52 -36.94
N GLY A 192 43.70 36.01 -37.74
CA GLY A 192 42.66 36.60 -38.58
C GLY A 192 42.44 35.65 -39.77
N HIS A 193 41.21 35.16 -39.94
CA HIS A 193 40.45 35.06 -41.20
C HIS A 193 39.33 34.03 -41.08
N ASP A 194 38.16 34.51 -41.47
CA ASP A 194 36.87 33.85 -41.57
C ASP A 194 36.89 32.78 -42.66
N ASP A 195 36.36 31.59 -42.36
CA ASP A 195 35.74 30.71 -43.35
C ASP A 195 34.50 30.08 -42.71
N ASP A 196 33.35 30.55 -43.20
CA ASP A 196 32.02 30.05 -42.90
C ASP A 196 31.88 28.59 -43.37
N HIS A 197 31.86 27.65 -42.43
CA HIS A 197 31.36 26.30 -42.68
C HIS A 197 30.19 26.00 -41.76
N HIS A 198 28.99 26.23 -42.31
CA HIS A 198 27.75 25.63 -41.83
C HIS A 198 27.85 24.10 -41.91
N HIS A 199 27.96 23.46 -40.75
CA HIS A 199 27.57 22.06 -40.58
C HIS A 199 26.51 22.00 -39.49
N ASP A 200 25.27 21.98 -39.95
CA ASP A 200 24.15 21.39 -39.22
C ASP A 200 24.43 19.88 -39.11
N HIS A 201 24.86 19.47 -37.92
CA HIS A 201 24.76 18.08 -37.49
C HIS A 201 24.18 18.07 -36.08
N GLY A 202 22.85 18.04 -36.04
CA GLY A 202 22.10 17.47 -34.94
C GLY A 202 22.63 16.08 -34.61
N ASN A 203 23.07 15.94 -33.37
CA ASN A 203 22.78 14.84 -32.44
C ASN A 203 23.67 15.04 -31.22
N GLY A 204 23.37 16.10 -30.47
CA GLY A 204 23.68 16.12 -29.04
C GLY A 204 22.76 15.11 -28.38
N HIS A 205 23.18 13.84 -28.36
CA HIS A 205 22.61 12.88 -27.43
C HIS A 205 23.10 13.26 -26.04
N SER A 206 22.47 14.28 -25.46
CA SER A 206 22.31 14.37 -24.02
C SER A 206 21.57 13.09 -23.66
N HIS A 207 22.29 12.11 -23.14
CA HIS A 207 21.63 11.05 -22.41
C HIS A 207 21.14 11.69 -21.12
N ASP A 208 19.96 12.30 -21.20
CA ASP A 208 19.08 12.50 -20.06
C ASP A 208 18.74 11.08 -19.60
N HIS A 209 19.64 10.54 -18.80
CA HIS A 209 19.29 9.41 -17.97
C HIS A 209 18.40 9.98 -16.87
N ASP A 210 17.12 10.11 -17.19
CA ASP A 210 16.04 10.02 -16.21
C ASP A 210 16.15 8.61 -15.61
N HIS A 211 17.15 8.44 -14.74
CA HIS A 211 17.10 7.41 -13.74
C HIS A 211 16.07 7.92 -12.74
N ASP A 212 14.80 7.65 -13.03
CA ASP A 212 13.78 7.46 -12.02
C ASP A 212 14.29 6.33 -11.12
N HIS A 213 15.22 6.67 -10.24
CA HIS A 213 15.43 5.92 -9.03
C HIS A 213 14.16 6.20 -8.23
N ASP A 214 13.16 5.34 -8.41
CA ASP A 214 12.14 5.09 -7.41
C ASP A 214 12.91 4.75 -6.12
N HIS A 215 13.28 5.80 -5.39
CA HIS A 215 13.72 5.67 -4.03
C HIS A 215 12.47 5.33 -3.26
N ASP A 216 12.13 4.03 -3.24
CA ASP A 216 11.08 3.50 -2.39
C ASP A 216 11.27 4.11 -1.00
N HIS A 217 10.35 4.99 -0.63
CA HIS A 217 10.42 5.74 0.61
C HIS A 217 10.31 4.75 1.77
N ALA A 218 11.16 4.91 2.78
CA ALA A 218 11.13 3.99 3.90
C ALA A 218 9.80 4.10 4.68
N GLU A 219 9.28 2.96 5.10
CA GLU A 219 7.96 2.83 5.72
C GLU A 219 7.96 1.81 6.85
N PHE A 220 6.92 1.91 7.68
CA PHE A 220 6.59 0.93 8.71
C PHE A 220 5.42 0.10 8.25
N HIS A 221 5.55 -1.21 8.39
CA HIS A 221 4.49 -2.17 8.15
C HIS A 221 4.15 -2.88 9.46
N ILE A 222 2.88 -2.77 9.86
CA ILE A 222 2.35 -3.32 11.11
C ILE A 222 1.22 -4.28 10.79
N VAL A 223 1.33 -5.51 11.29
CA VAL A 223 0.27 -6.51 11.22
C VAL A 223 -0.10 -6.92 12.64
N VAL A 224 -1.37 -6.72 13.00
CA VAL A 224 -1.93 -7.11 14.29
C VAL A 224 -3.02 -8.15 14.07
N GLN A 225 -3.02 -9.18 14.91
CA GLN A 225 -4.05 -10.20 14.96
C GLN A 225 -4.62 -10.30 16.37
N LEU A 226 -5.94 -10.16 16.49
CA LEU A 226 -6.71 -10.35 17.71
C LEU A 226 -7.66 -11.53 17.54
N GLU A 227 -7.76 -12.38 18.56
CA GLU A 227 -8.76 -13.45 18.64
C GLU A 227 -9.91 -13.00 19.55
N CYS A 228 -11.13 -12.98 19.03
CA CYS A 228 -12.31 -12.45 19.72
C CYS A 228 -13.33 -13.55 20.05
N ASP A 229 -13.67 -13.68 21.33
CA ASP A 229 -14.67 -14.65 21.82
C ASP A 229 -16.12 -14.33 21.39
N SER A 230 -16.41 -13.07 21.05
CA SER A 230 -17.76 -12.60 20.75
C SER A 230 -17.75 -11.54 19.65
N PRO A 231 -17.36 -11.90 18.41
CA PRO A 231 -17.22 -10.96 17.29
C PRO A 231 -18.49 -10.16 17.00
N ASP A 232 -19.67 -10.75 17.16
CA ASP A 232 -20.97 -10.07 17.00
C ASP A 232 -21.21 -8.91 17.98
N ARG A 233 -20.39 -8.78 19.03
CA ARG A 233 -20.48 -7.68 20.01
C ARG A 233 -19.34 -6.68 19.89
N LEU A 234 -18.39 -6.90 18.98
CA LEU A 234 -17.29 -5.99 18.70
C LEU A 234 -17.84 -4.81 17.88
N GLY A 235 -18.16 -3.70 18.55
CA GLY A 235 -18.75 -2.53 17.89
C GLY A 235 -17.73 -1.56 17.29
N TRP A 236 -16.51 -1.52 17.84
CA TRP A 236 -15.50 -0.53 17.47
C TRP A 236 -14.07 -0.98 17.80
N LEU A 237 -13.12 -0.30 17.16
CA LEU A 237 -11.67 -0.41 17.38
C LEU A 237 -11.07 1.00 17.37
N ASP A 238 -10.33 1.39 18.40
CA ASP A 238 -9.66 2.69 18.49
C ASP A 238 -8.15 2.53 18.17
N LEU A 239 -7.61 3.41 17.33
CA LEU A 239 -6.19 3.46 16.94
C LEU A 239 -5.51 4.75 17.43
N ARG A 240 -4.86 4.69 18.60
CA ARG A 240 -4.28 5.86 19.29
C ARG A 240 -2.82 6.11 18.91
N LEU A 241 -2.55 6.29 17.62
CA LEU A 241 -1.18 6.59 17.14
C LEU A 241 -0.93 8.09 16.95
N PHE A 242 -1.97 8.92 16.86
CA PHE A 242 -1.84 10.35 16.56
C PHE A 242 -1.24 11.16 17.72
N GLU A 243 -1.47 10.73 18.96
CA GLU A 243 -0.97 11.42 20.16
C GLU A 243 0.55 11.30 20.28
N ASP A 244 1.08 10.09 20.08
CA ASP A 244 2.51 9.80 20.18
C ASP A 244 3.28 10.14 18.88
N PHE A 245 2.61 10.06 17.73
CA PHE A 245 3.18 10.36 16.41
C PHE A 245 2.40 11.47 15.69
N PRO A 246 2.66 12.75 16.01
CA PRO A 246 1.94 13.89 15.42
C PRO A 246 2.23 14.10 13.93
N GLY A 247 3.26 13.44 13.37
CA GLY A 247 3.51 13.41 11.93
C GLY A 247 2.50 12.55 11.17
N ASN A 248 1.70 11.74 11.85
CA ASN A 248 0.56 11.05 11.27
C ASN A 248 -0.68 11.94 11.34
N GLU A 249 -1.09 12.55 10.23
CA GLU A 249 -2.20 13.51 10.17
C GLU A 249 -3.54 12.85 9.84
N ARG A 250 -3.50 11.72 9.13
CA ARG A 250 -4.68 10.96 8.72
C ARG A 250 -4.37 9.48 8.56
N MET A 251 -5.35 8.63 8.86
CA MET A 251 -5.33 7.23 8.42
C MET A 251 -6.57 6.92 7.59
N ASP A 252 -6.38 6.26 6.45
CA ASP A 252 -7.48 5.73 5.63
C ASP A 252 -7.45 4.19 5.73
N ILE A 253 -8.42 3.60 6.42
CA ILE A 253 -8.49 2.16 6.74
C ILE A 253 -9.66 1.51 6.01
N ASP A 254 -9.38 0.55 5.15
CA ASP A 254 -10.41 -0.26 4.50
C ASP A 254 -10.93 -1.33 5.47
N VAL A 255 -12.20 -1.24 5.85
CA VAL A 255 -12.86 -2.11 6.84
C VAL A 255 -13.71 -3.13 6.12
N LEU A 256 -13.48 -4.41 6.43
CA LEU A 256 -14.15 -5.57 5.86
C LEU A 256 -14.64 -6.48 6.99
N THR A 257 -15.96 -6.60 7.13
CA THR A 257 -16.62 -7.55 8.01
C THR A 257 -17.66 -8.33 7.21
N GLU A 258 -18.33 -9.30 7.83
CA GLU A 258 -19.45 -10.00 7.18
C GLU A 258 -20.60 -9.05 6.77
N THR A 259 -20.76 -7.92 7.46
CA THR A 259 -21.91 -7.01 7.29
C THR A 259 -21.53 -5.65 6.72
N VAL A 260 -20.26 -5.26 6.79
CA VAL A 260 -19.77 -3.93 6.41
C VAL A 260 -18.55 -4.03 5.49
N ALA A 261 -18.57 -3.28 4.40
CA ALA A 261 -17.41 -2.99 3.58
C ALA A 261 -17.35 -1.47 3.35
N THR A 262 -16.42 -0.78 3.99
CA THR A 262 -16.32 0.70 3.95
C THR A 262 -14.87 1.14 4.17
N GLN A 263 -14.57 2.41 3.89
CA GLN A 263 -13.32 3.01 4.32
C GLN A 263 -13.58 3.92 5.53
N ALA A 264 -12.86 3.69 6.63
CA ALA A 264 -12.83 4.55 7.80
C ALA A 264 -11.70 5.57 7.65
N ARG A 265 -12.02 6.85 7.85
CA ARG A 265 -11.04 7.93 7.87
C ARG A 265 -10.83 8.43 9.29
N LEU A 266 -9.63 8.19 9.82
CA LEU A 266 -9.22 8.60 11.15
C LEU A 266 -8.39 9.89 11.07
N MET A 267 -8.57 10.74 12.06
CA MET A 267 -7.87 12.01 12.24
C MET A 267 -7.63 12.22 13.74
N PRO A 268 -6.70 13.11 14.16
CA PRO A 268 -6.52 13.45 15.57
C PRO A 268 -7.86 13.80 16.24
N GLY A 269 -8.19 13.11 17.34
CA GLY A 269 -9.46 13.29 18.07
C GLY A 269 -10.68 12.56 17.47
N ASN A 270 -10.53 11.86 16.34
CA ASN A 270 -11.50 10.93 15.78
C ASN A 270 -10.80 9.66 15.29
N GLU A 271 -10.48 8.80 16.25
CA GLU A 271 -9.56 7.65 16.08
C GLU A 271 -10.29 6.30 16.13
N ARG A 272 -11.64 6.35 16.10
CA ARG A 272 -12.52 5.20 16.22
C ARG A 272 -12.94 4.68 14.86
N ILE A 273 -12.71 3.39 14.64
CA ILE A 273 -13.29 2.60 13.56
C ILE A 273 -14.56 1.93 14.09
N ASN A 274 -15.68 2.09 13.39
CA ASN A 274 -16.93 1.38 13.72
C ASN A 274 -17.02 0.10 12.87
N LEU A 275 -17.42 -1.00 13.50
CA LEU A 275 -17.43 -2.35 12.89
C LEU A 275 -18.85 -2.90 12.66
N GLN A 276 -19.88 -2.12 13.00
CA GLN A 276 -21.30 -2.45 12.85
C GLN A 276 -22.11 -1.25 12.36
#